data_AF-A0A8I2YGS2-F1
#
_entry.id   AF-A0A8I2YGS2-F1
#
_cell.length_a   1.000
_cell.length_b   1.000
_cell.length_c   1.000
_cell.angle_alpha   90.00
_cell.angle_beta   90.00
_cell.angle_gamma   90.00
#
_symmetry.space_group_name_H-M   'P 1'
#
loop_
_entity.id
_entity.type
_entity.pdbx_description
1 polymer ?
#
loop_
_entity_poly.entity_id
_entity_poly.type
_entity_poly.pdbx_seq_one_letter_code
_entity_poly.pdbx_strand_id
1 'polypeptide(L)'
;MKLRPQLGAKQSKIVTDTFPSWLSASQPLSTDEGRVLARLLTSLTTKTVPRTYTVASTESQKAESLAKPFAKHASYVLIAYVDAFNDPLCIINAEMRRELEPGLFALCEMVGEHSRDALMVSALDSGGKTILKSLWKEYEKQRYVGKG
;
A
#
# COMPACT_ATOMS: atom_id res chain seq x y z
N MET A 1 -1.81 3.32 -12.17
CA MET A 1 -2.72 4.40 -11.72
C MET A 1 -2.56 5.57 -12.68
N LYS A 2 -3.61 5.95 -13.42
CA LYS A 2 -3.49 6.90 -14.54
C LYS A 2 -4.52 8.02 -14.42
N LEU A 3 -4.14 9.24 -14.77
CA LEU A 3 -5.09 10.35 -14.91
C LEU A 3 -6.12 10.07 -16.00
N ARG A 4 -7.34 10.55 -15.80
CA ARG A 4 -8.40 10.51 -16.81
C ARG A 4 -7.93 11.20 -18.09
N PRO A 5 -8.23 10.66 -19.29
CA PRO A 5 -7.89 11.35 -20.53
C PRO A 5 -8.63 12.70 -20.62
N GLN A 6 -8.02 13.66 -21.34
CA GLN A 6 -8.58 14.98 -21.63
C GLN A 6 -8.71 15.95 -20.44
N LEU A 7 -7.91 15.78 -19.38
CA LEU A 7 -7.81 16.78 -18.30
C LEU A 7 -7.02 18.01 -18.74
N GLY A 8 -7.53 19.20 -18.39
CA GLY A 8 -6.80 20.45 -18.58
C GLY A 8 -5.64 20.59 -17.57
N ALA A 9 -4.63 21.40 -17.88
CA ALA A 9 -3.41 21.54 -17.06
C ALA A 9 -3.68 21.83 -15.57
N LYS A 10 -4.69 22.66 -15.26
CA LYS A 10 -5.10 22.94 -13.87
C LYS A 10 -5.66 21.72 -13.14
N GLN A 11 -6.52 20.94 -13.82
CA GLN A 11 -7.11 19.74 -13.24
C GLN A 11 -6.06 18.66 -13.03
N SER A 12 -5.18 18.46 -14.01
CA SER A 12 -4.05 17.55 -13.88
C SER A 12 -3.20 17.94 -12.68
N LYS A 13 -2.84 19.22 -12.53
CA LYS A 13 -2.03 19.69 -11.39
C LYS A 13 -2.69 19.41 -10.04
N ILE A 14 -3.99 19.71 -9.90
CA ILE A 14 -4.73 19.46 -8.65
C ILE A 14 -4.65 17.99 -8.24
N VAL A 15 -4.81 17.07 -9.18
CA VAL A 15 -4.75 15.63 -8.91
C VAL A 15 -3.31 15.19 -8.63
N THR A 16 -2.33 15.70 -9.37
CA THR A 16 -0.93 15.31 -9.15
C THR A 16 -0.36 15.85 -7.84
N ASP A 17 -0.88 16.97 -7.34
CA ASP A 17 -0.45 17.56 -6.07
C ASP A 17 -0.89 16.69 -4.86
N THR A 18 -1.84 15.77 -5.05
CA THR A 18 -2.24 14.78 -4.01
C THR A 18 -1.44 13.48 -4.07
N PHE A 19 -0.65 13.27 -5.13
CA PHE A 19 0.11 12.04 -5.27
C PHE A 19 1.28 12.02 -4.28
N PRO A 20 1.60 10.85 -3.71
CA PRO A 20 2.87 10.67 -3.00
C PRO A 20 4.05 11.04 -3.89
N SER A 21 5.11 11.57 -3.28
CA SER A 21 6.32 12.02 -3.99
C SER A 21 7.02 10.93 -4.81
N TRP A 22 6.73 9.66 -4.55
CA TRP A 22 7.25 8.50 -5.27
C TRP A 22 6.39 8.07 -6.47
N LEU A 23 5.26 8.74 -6.74
CA LEU A 23 4.43 8.52 -7.92
C LEU A 23 4.52 9.72 -8.88
N SER A 24 4.81 9.43 -10.14
CA SER A 24 4.77 10.42 -11.21
C SER A 24 3.54 10.24 -12.07
N ALA A 25 2.83 11.33 -12.36
CA ALA A 25 1.71 11.29 -13.31
C ALA A 25 2.16 11.25 -14.77
N SER A 26 3.40 11.67 -15.08
CA SER A 26 3.96 11.55 -16.43
C SER A 26 4.35 10.10 -16.76
N GLN A 27 4.60 9.29 -15.74
CA GLN A 27 4.89 7.86 -15.84
C GLN A 27 3.96 7.10 -14.89
N PRO A 28 2.68 6.95 -15.26
CA PRO A 28 1.70 6.28 -14.43
C PRO A 28 2.08 4.81 -14.23
N LEU A 29 1.93 4.31 -13.00
CA LEU A 29 2.21 2.92 -12.67
C LEU A 29 1.45 1.97 -13.61
N SER A 30 2.18 1.14 -14.34
CA SER A 30 1.66 0.07 -15.20
C SER A 30 1.29 -1.17 -14.39
N THR A 31 0.51 -2.07 -14.97
CA THR A 31 0.08 -3.32 -14.30
C THR A 31 1.28 -4.14 -13.81
N ASP A 32 2.35 -4.24 -14.61
CA ASP A 32 3.55 -4.99 -14.23
C ASP A 32 4.31 -4.32 -13.07
N GLU A 33 4.47 -3.00 -13.12
CA GLU A 33 5.07 -2.26 -11.99
C GLU A 33 4.19 -2.34 -10.74
N GLY A 34 2.86 -2.39 -10.89
CA GLY A 34 1.91 -2.65 -9.81
C GLY A 34 2.15 -4.01 -9.16
N ARG A 35 2.35 -5.07 -9.96
CA ARG A 35 2.72 -6.39 -9.46
C ARG A 35 4.06 -6.37 -8.73
N VAL A 36 5.06 -5.69 -9.29
CA VAL A 36 6.39 -5.56 -8.65
C VAL A 36 6.27 -4.81 -7.32
N LEU A 37 5.50 -3.73 -7.28
CA LEU A 37 5.21 -2.98 -6.05
C LEU A 37 4.51 -3.87 -5.02
N ALA A 38 3.51 -4.65 -5.42
CA ALA A 38 2.83 -5.57 -4.53
C ALA A 38 3.80 -6.57 -3.90
N ARG A 39 4.67 -7.19 -4.72
CA ARG A 39 5.71 -8.11 -4.25
C ARG A 39 6.70 -7.43 -3.30
N LEU A 40 7.08 -6.19 -3.58
CA LEU A 40 7.94 -5.40 -2.68
C LEU A 40 7.27 -5.21 -1.32
N LEU A 41 6.00 -4.79 -1.29
CA LEU A 41 5.25 -4.60 -0.04
C LEU A 41 5.08 -5.90 0.74
N THR A 42 4.76 -7.01 0.07
CA THR A 42 4.70 -8.33 0.69
C THR A 42 6.07 -8.77 1.22
N SER A 43 7.18 -8.43 0.55
CA SER A 43 8.52 -8.81 1.02
C SER A 43 8.88 -8.18 2.38
N LEU A 44 8.24 -7.08 2.77
CA LEU A 44 8.47 -6.43 4.07
C LEU A 44 8.05 -7.32 5.25
N THR A 45 7.08 -8.22 5.06
CA THR A 45 6.66 -9.17 6.10
C THR A 45 7.53 -10.43 6.14
N THR A 46 8.37 -10.64 5.11
CA THR A 46 9.27 -11.78 5.03
C THR A 46 10.43 -11.61 5.99
N LYS A 47 10.72 -12.64 6.79
CA LYS A 47 11.89 -12.65 7.68
C LYS A 47 13.15 -12.90 6.86
N THR A 48 14.13 -12.02 6.99
CA THR A 48 15.42 -12.15 6.32
C THR A 48 16.55 -12.04 7.36
N VAL A 49 17.69 -12.67 7.08
CA VAL A 49 18.88 -12.55 7.92
C VAL A 49 19.73 -11.39 7.37
N PRO A 50 19.94 -10.31 8.13
CA PRO A 50 20.73 -9.17 7.65
C PRO A 50 22.17 -9.60 7.39
N ARG A 51 22.68 -9.43 6.16
CA ARG A 51 24.10 -9.66 5.88
C ARG A 51 24.92 -8.50 6.47
N THR A 52 25.55 -8.73 7.62
CA THR A 52 26.54 -7.82 8.18
C THR A 52 27.93 -8.20 7.68
N TYR A 53 28.61 -7.30 6.98
CA TYR A 53 30.01 -7.48 6.54
C TYR A 53 31.02 -7.31 7.68
N THR A 54 30.57 -7.21 8.94
CA THR A 54 31.42 -7.08 10.12
C THR A 54 31.91 -8.45 10.57
N VAL A 55 33.23 -8.56 10.72
CA VAL A 55 33.98 -9.75 11.13
C VAL A 55 33.32 -10.41 12.37
N ALA A 56 32.85 -11.64 12.18
CA ALA A 56 32.53 -12.63 13.22
C ALA A 56 31.87 -12.08 14.49
N SER A 57 30.62 -11.63 14.41
CA SER A 57 29.76 -11.58 15.60
C SER A 57 29.32 -13.01 15.93
N THR A 58 29.68 -13.49 17.13
CA THR A 58 29.31 -14.79 17.70
C THR A 58 27.83 -14.90 18.10
N GLU A 59 27.03 -13.84 17.89
CA GLU A 59 25.58 -13.88 18.05
C GLU A 59 24.90 -14.41 16.78
N SER A 60 24.09 -15.46 16.94
CA SER A 60 23.25 -15.97 15.86
C SER A 60 22.35 -14.86 15.32
N GLN A 61 22.58 -14.44 14.07
CA GLN A 61 21.74 -13.43 13.44
C GLN A 61 20.32 -13.95 13.29
N LYS A 62 19.40 -13.34 14.03
CA LYS A 62 17.99 -13.70 14.01
C LYS A 62 17.36 -13.19 12.73
N ALA A 63 16.59 -14.04 12.05
CA ALA A 63 15.78 -13.60 10.92
C ALA A 63 14.65 -12.70 11.41
N GLU A 64 14.62 -11.46 10.92
CA GLU A 64 13.62 -10.44 11.26
C GLU A 64 12.99 -9.87 10.00
N SER A 65 11.75 -9.38 10.11
CA SER A 65 11.06 -8.72 8.99
C SER A 65 11.09 -7.21 9.16
N LEU A 66 10.93 -6.48 8.04
CA LEU A 66 10.85 -5.02 8.04
C LEU A 66 9.43 -4.50 8.35
N ALA A 67 8.48 -5.40 8.62
CA ALA A 67 7.10 -5.05 8.92
C ALA A 67 6.98 -4.08 10.10
N LYS A 68 7.66 -4.38 11.22
CA LYS A 68 7.61 -3.55 12.43
C LYS A 68 8.20 -2.14 12.21
N PRO A 69 9.42 -1.97 11.66
CA PRO A 69 9.94 -0.63 11.40
C PRO A 69 9.13 0.12 10.33
N PHE A 70 8.51 -0.58 9.37
CA PHE A 70 7.71 0.05 8.32
C PHE A 70 6.26 0.37 8.76
N ALA A 71 5.74 -0.23 9.83
CA ALA A 71 4.33 -0.13 10.23
C ALA A 71 3.79 1.30 10.33
N LYS A 72 4.60 2.25 10.83
CA LYS A 72 4.22 3.68 10.91
C LYS A 72 4.03 4.32 9.53
N HIS A 73 4.76 3.85 8.53
CA HIS A 73 4.70 4.34 7.14
C HIS A 73 3.61 3.62 6.33
N ALA A 74 3.29 2.37 6.68
CA ALA A 74 2.29 1.56 6.00
C ALA A 74 0.92 2.26 5.90
N SER A 75 0.50 2.97 6.97
CA SER A 75 -0.74 3.76 6.99
C SER A 75 -0.79 4.83 5.89
N TYR A 76 0.32 5.52 5.63
CA TYR A 76 0.38 6.56 4.60
C TYR A 76 0.35 5.98 3.18
N VAL A 77 0.93 4.80 2.97
CA VAL A 77 0.82 4.08 1.70
C VAL A 77 -0.62 3.64 1.46
N LEU A 78 -1.30 3.18 2.52
CA LEU A 78 -2.71 2.79 2.45
C LEU A 78 -3.62 3.99 2.15
N ILE A 79 -3.40 5.13 2.81
CA ILE A 79 -4.12 6.39 2.52
C ILE A 79 -3.90 6.78 1.06
N ALA A 80 -2.67 6.78 0.58
CA ALA A 80 -2.36 7.13 -0.81
C ALA A 80 -3.12 6.25 -1.82
N TYR A 81 -3.23 4.94 -1.57
CA TYR A 81 -4.04 4.05 -2.39
C TYR A 81 -5.54 4.36 -2.30
N VAL A 82 -6.04 4.67 -1.10
CA VAL A 82 -7.45 5.00 -0.89
C VAL A 82 -7.81 6.30 -1.59
N ASP A 83 -7.03 7.36 -1.43
CA ASP A 83 -7.23 8.66 -2.07
C ASP A 83 -7.17 8.52 -3.59
N ALA A 84 -6.18 7.78 -4.08
CA ALA A 84 -6.04 7.42 -5.48
C ALA A 84 -7.26 6.70 -6.08
N PHE A 85 -7.89 5.83 -5.30
CA PHE A 85 -9.06 5.06 -5.73
C PHE A 85 -10.37 5.86 -5.55
N ASN A 86 -10.39 6.81 -4.62
CA ASN A 86 -11.52 7.69 -4.35
C ASN A 86 -11.59 8.91 -5.29
N ASP A 87 -10.46 9.29 -5.90
CA ASP A 87 -10.40 10.43 -6.83
C ASP A 87 -11.08 10.11 -8.18
N PRO A 88 -12.15 10.85 -8.57
CA PRO A 88 -12.89 10.60 -9.81
C PRO A 88 -12.09 10.91 -11.09
N LEU A 89 -10.97 11.62 -10.98
CA LEU A 89 -10.07 11.95 -12.07
C LEU A 89 -8.89 10.96 -12.17
N CYS A 90 -8.80 10.02 -11.24
CA CYS A 90 -7.86 8.92 -11.29
C CYS A 90 -8.53 7.62 -11.77
N ILE A 91 -7.83 6.84 -12.58
CA ILE A 91 -8.26 5.53 -13.06
C ILE A 91 -7.32 4.46 -12.51
N ILE A 92 -7.88 3.55 -11.73
CA ILE A 92 -7.26 2.28 -11.34
C ILE A 92 -8.10 1.14 -11.92
N ASN A 93 -7.59 0.50 -12.97
CA ASN A 93 -8.32 -0.57 -13.65
C ASN A 93 -8.40 -1.83 -12.76
N ALA A 94 -9.28 -2.77 -13.12
CA ALA A 94 -9.50 -3.99 -12.34
C ALA A 94 -8.26 -4.89 -12.25
N GLU A 95 -7.48 -4.95 -13.33
CA GLU A 95 -6.25 -5.76 -13.38
C GLU A 95 -5.20 -5.23 -12.38
N MET A 96 -4.93 -3.94 -12.39
CA MET A 96 -4.05 -3.27 -11.44
C MET A 96 -4.48 -3.51 -9.99
N ARG A 97 -5.77 -3.42 -9.70
CA ARG A 97 -6.30 -3.69 -8.35
C ARG A 97 -5.98 -5.12 -7.92
N ARG A 98 -6.19 -6.08 -8.81
CA ARG A 98 -5.87 -7.50 -8.57
C ARG A 98 -4.37 -7.70 -8.31
N GLU A 99 -3.51 -7.07 -9.11
CA GLU A 99 -2.06 -7.20 -8.93
C GLU A 99 -1.56 -6.54 -7.63
N LEU A 100 -2.16 -5.43 -7.20
CA LEU A 100 -1.80 -4.72 -5.96
C LEU A 100 -2.28 -5.42 -4.69
N GLU A 101 -3.34 -6.21 -4.77
CA GLU A 101 -4.05 -6.80 -3.63
C GLU A 101 -3.12 -7.49 -2.60
N PRO A 102 -2.18 -8.38 -2.99
CA PRO A 102 -1.30 -9.05 -2.02
C PRO A 102 -0.43 -8.07 -1.22
N GLY A 103 0.01 -6.98 -1.86
CA GLY A 103 0.79 -5.93 -1.20
C GLY A 103 -0.07 -5.09 -0.26
N LEU A 104 -1.31 -4.77 -0.66
CA LEU A 104 -2.27 -4.05 0.18
C LEU A 104 -2.63 -4.85 1.44
N PHE A 105 -2.71 -6.18 1.35
CA PHE A 105 -2.97 -7.04 2.51
C PHE A 105 -1.79 -7.11 3.47
N ALA A 106 -0.56 -7.13 2.94
CA ALA A 106 0.63 -6.98 3.78
C ALA A 106 0.62 -5.63 4.53
N LEU A 107 0.18 -4.55 3.89
CA LEU A 107 0.00 -3.25 4.56
C LEU A 107 -1.08 -3.31 5.64
N CYS A 108 -2.23 -3.95 5.38
CA CYS A 108 -3.28 -4.14 6.40
C CYS A 108 -2.75 -4.89 7.64
N GLU A 109 -1.95 -5.94 7.44
CA GLU A 109 -1.29 -6.66 8.53
C GLU A 109 -0.35 -5.76 9.34
N MET A 110 0.48 -4.94 8.66
CA MET A 110 1.42 -4.02 9.30
C MET A 110 0.74 -2.89 10.08
N VAL A 111 -0.38 -2.37 9.55
CA VAL A 111 -1.15 -1.27 10.16
C VAL A 111 -1.90 -1.79 11.41
N GLY A 112 -2.53 -2.96 11.33
CA GLY A 112 -3.34 -3.52 12.41
C GLY A 112 -4.62 -2.72 12.70
N GLU A 113 -5.47 -3.25 13.57
CA GLU A 113 -6.81 -2.70 13.82
C GLU A 113 -6.79 -1.31 14.46
N HIS A 114 -5.88 -1.07 15.41
CA HIS A 114 -5.84 0.21 16.11
C HIS A 114 -5.49 1.38 15.19
N SER A 115 -4.48 1.22 14.33
CA SER A 115 -4.13 2.25 13.36
C SER A 115 -5.18 2.37 12.26
N ARG A 116 -5.83 1.28 11.84
CA ARG A 116 -7.01 1.35 10.95
C ARG A 116 -8.10 2.24 11.55
N ASP A 117 -8.42 2.08 12.83
CA ASP A 117 -9.46 2.87 13.49
C ASP A 117 -9.09 4.35 13.56
N ALA A 118 -7.82 4.65 13.84
CA ALA A 118 -7.33 6.02 13.76
C ALA A 118 -7.52 6.61 12.35
N LEU A 119 -7.20 5.85 11.29
CA LEU A 119 -7.44 6.28 9.90
C LEU A 119 -8.92 6.55 9.61
N MET A 120 -9.81 5.68 10.09
CA MET A 120 -11.27 5.83 9.93
C MET A 120 -11.83 7.08 10.62
N VAL A 121 -11.17 7.54 11.68
CA VAL A 121 -11.61 8.73 12.44
C VAL A 121 -11.12 10.01 11.79
N SER A 122 -9.82 10.11 11.47
CA SER A 122 -9.18 11.41 11.21
C SER A 122 -8.59 11.60 9.81
N ALA A 123 -8.37 10.53 9.04
CA ALA A 123 -7.57 10.62 7.81
C ALA A 123 -8.39 10.48 6.51
N LEU A 124 -9.60 9.94 6.58
CA LEU A 124 -10.39 9.59 5.39
C LEU A 124 -11.75 10.29 5.37
N ASP A 125 -12.20 10.66 4.17
CA ASP A 125 -13.56 11.11 3.91
C ASP A 125 -14.56 9.92 3.88
N SER A 126 -15.85 10.18 3.61
CA SER A 126 -16.87 9.12 3.57
C SER A 126 -16.60 8.06 2.49
N GLY A 127 -16.11 8.49 1.32
CA GLY A 127 -15.72 7.61 0.22
C GLY A 127 -14.52 6.74 0.57
N GLY A 128 -13.44 7.35 1.06
CA GLY A 128 -12.23 6.68 1.52
C GLY A 128 -12.50 5.68 2.64
N LYS A 129 -13.36 6.02 3.60
CA LYS A 129 -13.80 5.06 4.65
C LYS A 129 -14.48 3.83 4.05
N THR A 130 -15.27 3.99 3.00
CA THR A 130 -15.96 2.88 2.33
C THR A 130 -14.96 1.97 1.62
N ILE A 131 -13.99 2.57 0.93
CA ILE A 131 -12.91 1.86 0.24
C ILE A 131 -12.07 1.07 1.23
N LEU A 132 -11.61 1.72 2.31
CA LEU A 132 -10.80 1.06 3.33
C LEU A 132 -11.57 -0.07 4.04
N LYS A 133 -12.87 0.12 4.34
CA LYS A 133 -13.70 -0.96 4.92
C LYS A 133 -13.80 -2.16 3.98
N SER A 134 -14.00 -1.93 2.68
CA SER A 134 -14.07 -3.00 1.69
C SER A 134 -12.75 -3.75 1.59
N LEU A 135 -11.63 -3.04 1.54
CA LEU A 135 -10.29 -3.62 1.50
C LEU A 135 -10.03 -4.46 2.76
N TRP A 136 -10.33 -3.89 3.94
CA TRP A 136 -10.10 -4.54 5.22
C TRP A 136 -10.92 -5.82 5.37
N LYS A 137 -12.17 -5.82 4.90
CA LYS A 137 -13.04 -7.00 4.91
C LYS A 137 -12.47 -8.14 4.06
N GLU A 138 -11.93 -7.85 2.86
CA GLU A 138 -11.33 -8.89 2.02
C GLU A 138 -10.01 -9.40 2.61
N TYR A 139 -9.20 -8.52 3.19
CA TYR A 139 -8.01 -8.90 3.95
C TYR A 139 -8.36 -9.88 5.08
N GLU A 140 -9.36 -9.56 5.91
CA GLU A 140 -9.80 -10.43 7.00
C GLU A 140 -10.26 -11.78 6.47
N LYS A 141 -11.09 -11.79 5.42
CA LYS A 141 -11.56 -13.01 4.79
C LYS A 141 -10.39 -13.91 4.35
N GLN A 142 -9.35 -13.36 3.70
CA GLN A 142 -8.18 -14.17 3.33
C GLN A 142 -7.39 -14.65 4.56
N ARG A 143 -7.22 -13.79 5.57
CA ARG A 143 -6.52 -14.12 6.82
C ARG A 143 -7.16 -15.30 7.56
N TYR A 144 -8.48 -15.39 7.54
CA TYR A 144 -9.23 -16.45 8.23
C TYR A 144 -9.37 -17.75 7.44
N VAL A 145 -8.96 -17.79 6.16
CA VAL A 145 -8.98 -19.01 5.33
C VAL A 145 -7.69 -19.84 5.46
N GLY A 146 -6.61 -19.27 6.02
CA GLY A 146 -5.26 -19.85 6.04
C GLY A 146 -4.70 -20.22 7.42
N LYS A 147 -5.49 -20.82 8.31
CA LYS A 147 -5.00 -21.53 9.52
C LYS A 147 -5.89 -22.74 9.82
N GLY A 148 -5.74 -23.79 9.02
CA GLY A 148 -6.21 -25.15 9.29
C GLY A 148 -5.00 -26.08 9.25
#